data_AF-A0A3C1E156-F1
#
_entry.id   AF-A0A3C1E156-F1
#
_cell.length_a   1.000
_cell.length_b   1.000
_cell.length_c   1.000
_cell.angle_alpha   90.00
_cell.angle_beta   90.00
_cell.angle_gamma   90.00
#
_symmetry.space_group_name_H-M   'P 1'
#
loop_
_entity.id
_entity.type
_entity.pdbx_description
1 polymer ?
#
loop_
_entity_poly.entity_id
_entity_poly.type
_entity_poly.pdbx_seq_one_letter_code
_entity_poly.pdbx_strand_id
1 'polypeptide(L)' 'MTYVIALPCVDVKDRACIDECPVDCIYEGDRMLYIHPDECVDCGACEPVCPVEA' A
#
# COMPACT_ATOMS: atom_id res chain seq x y z
N MET A 1 6.12 -2.38 12.98
CA MET A 1 6.61 -3.25 11.89
C MET A 1 5.77 -2.94 10.67
N THR A 2 6.26 -2.02 9.86
CA THR A 2 5.60 -1.49 8.66
C THR A 2 5.26 -2.55 7.61
N TYR A 3 4.11 -2.38 6.96
CA TYR A 3 3.74 -3.10 5.74
C TYR A 3 4.52 -2.59 4.52
N VAL A 4 4.91 -3.48 3.61
CA VAL A 4 5.70 -3.15 2.42
C VAL A 4 4.99 -3.68 1.18
N ILE A 5 4.80 -2.81 0.19
CA ILE A 5 4.27 -3.19 -1.12
C ILE A 5 5.40 -3.82 -1.95
N ALA A 6 5.20 -5.03 -2.44
CA ALA A 6 6.17 -5.79 -3.23
C ALA A 6 5.95 -5.68 -4.74
N LEU A 7 6.67 -6.52 -5.48
CA LEU A 7 6.72 -6.55 -6.94
C LEU A 7 5.35 -6.66 -7.66
N PRO A 8 4.32 -7.35 -7.14
CA PRO A 8 3.04 -7.48 -7.85
C PRO A 8 2.30 -6.16 -8.10
N CYS A 9 2.62 -5.10 -7.36
CA CYS A 9 2.01 -3.77 -7.56
C CYS A 9 2.51 -3.05 -8.83
N VAL A 10 3.65 -3.47 -9.37
CA VAL A 10 4.33 -2.79 -10.48
C VAL A 10 3.48 -2.81 -11.75
N ASP A 11 3.24 -1.64 -12.32
CA ASP A 11 2.41 -1.36 -13.51
C ASP A 11 0.91 -1.76 -13.38
N VAL A 12 0.47 -2.21 -12.19
CA VAL A 12 -0.94 -2.49 -11.88
C VAL A 12 -1.59 -1.25 -11.26
N LYS A 13 -0.99 -0.73 -10.17
CA LYS A 13 -1.41 0.49 -9.46
C LYS A 13 -2.93 0.57 -9.22
N ASP A 14 -3.50 -0.46 -8.59
CA ASP A 14 -4.95 -0.58 -8.36
C ASP A 14 -5.56 0.52 -7.45
N ARG A 15 -4.79 0.99 -6.46
CA ARG A 15 -5.14 2.07 -5.50
C ARG A 15 -6.18 1.73 -4.42
N ALA A 16 -6.80 0.55 -4.39
CA ALA A 16 -7.73 0.20 -3.30
C ALA A 16 -7.09 0.27 -1.90
N CYS A 17 -5.78 0.02 -1.78
CA CYS A 17 -5.07 0.13 -0.52
C CYS A 17 -4.99 1.56 0.04
N ILE A 18 -5.10 2.60 -0.81
CA ILE A 18 -5.08 4.01 -0.38
C ILE A 18 -6.35 4.32 0.41
N ASP A 19 -7.51 3.94 -0.11
CA ASP A 19 -8.82 4.28 0.46
C ASP A 19 -9.03 3.65 1.85
N GLU A 20 -8.36 2.54 2.14
CA GLU A 20 -8.45 1.82 3.42
C GLU A 20 -7.37 2.23 4.43
N CYS A 21 -6.41 3.08 4.05
CA CYS A 21 -5.35 3.49 4.96
C CYS A 21 -5.85 4.57 5.93
N PRO A 22 -5.97 4.31 7.25
CA PRO A 22 -6.55 5.26 8.20
C PRO A 22 -5.68 6.50 8.46
N VAL A 23 -4.43 6.48 8.00
CA VAL A 23 -3.42 7.53 8.21
C VAL A 23 -2.88 8.08 6.89
N ASP A 24 -3.47 7.70 5.75
CA ASP A 24 -3.10 8.16 4.41
C ASP A 24 -1.59 8.06 4.10
N CYS A 25 -0.91 7.04 4.62
CA CYS A 25 0.55 6.89 4.51
C CYS A 25 1.02 6.18 3.23
N ILE A 26 0.19 6.12 2.20
CA ILE A 26 0.48 5.42 0.93
C ILE A 26 0.62 6.44 -0.20
N TYR A 27 1.79 6.46 -0.81
CA TYR A 27 2.19 7.43 -1.83
C TYR A 27 2.29 6.77 -3.21
N GLU A 28 1.80 7.46 -4.23
CA GLU A 28 1.89 7.01 -5.61
C GLU A 28 3.26 7.38 -6.20
N GLY A 29 4.03 6.38 -6.63
CA GLY A 29 5.22 6.61 -7.44
C GLY A 29 5.00 6.27 -8.92
N ASP A 30 6.09 6.23 -9.68
CA ASP A 30 6.03 6.07 -11.14
C ASP A 30 5.38 4.74 -11.53
N ARG A 31 5.90 3.62 -11.00
CA ARG A 31 5.49 2.26 -11.40
C ARG A 31 4.70 1.49 -10.34
N MET A 32 4.73 1.90 -9.09
CA MET A 32 4.04 1.22 -7.98
C MET A 32 3.69 2.23 -6.89
N LEU A 33 2.89 1.79 -5.92
CA LEU A 33 2.61 2.53 -4.70
C LEU A 33 3.66 2.21 -3.62
N TYR A 34 3.84 3.12 -2.68
CA TYR A 34 4.84 3.02 -1.61
C TYR A 34 4.22 3.38 -0.26
N ILE A 35 4.46 2.55 0.76
CA ILE A 35 4.04 2.82 2.14
C ILE A 35 5.17 3.56 2.86
N HIS A 36 4.86 4.66 3.53
CA HIS A 36 5.84 5.38 4.35
C HIS A 36 6.02 4.69 5.72
N PRO A 37 7.24 4.24 6.06
CA PRO A 37 7.44 3.40 7.24
C PRO A 37 7.21 4.13 8.56
N ASP A 38 7.55 5.42 8.63
CA ASP A 38 7.39 6.19 9.87
C ASP A 38 5.95 6.63 10.15
N GLU A 39 5.08 6.55 9.15
CA GLU A 39 3.66 6.95 9.26
C GLU A 39 2.74 5.73 9.38
N CYS A 40 3.20 4.55 8.93
CA CYS A 40 2.45 3.30 9.02
C CYS A 40 2.25 2.88 10.49
N VAL A 41 1.00 2.66 10.87
CA VAL A 41 0.60 2.24 12.23
C VAL A 41 0.27 0.75 12.35
N ASP A 42 0.70 -0.07 11.39
CA ASP A 42 0.53 -1.53 11.38
C ASP A 42 -0.93 -2.01 11.50
N CYS A 43 -1.89 -1.28 10.93
CA CYS A 43 -3.31 -1.61 11.03
C CYS A 43 -3.75 -2.83 10.18
N GLY A 44 -3.01 -3.14 9.11
CA GLY A 44 -3.30 -4.28 8.21
C GLY A 44 -4.50 -4.12 7.28
N ALA A 45 -5.18 -2.96 7.25
CA ALA A 45 -6.36 -2.75 6.40
C ALA A 45 -6.07 -2.81 4.89
N CYS A 46 -4.84 -2.47 4.49
CA CYS A 46 -4.42 -2.46 3.08
C CYS A 46 -4.16 -3.85 2.47
N GLU A 47 -3.87 -4.86 3.28
CA GLU A 47 -3.53 -6.23 2.81
C GLU A 47 -4.72 -6.94 2.15
N PRO A 48 -5.90 -7.11 2.79
CA PRO A 48 -6.99 -7.92 2.24
C PRO A 48 -7.67 -7.30 1.02
N VAL A 49 -7.45 -6.00 0.77
CA VAL A 49 -8.05 -5.29 -0.37
C VAL A 49 -7.16 -5.28 -1.59
N CYS A 50 -5.87 -5.62 -1.47
CA CYS A 50 -4.97 -5.65 -2.61
C CYS A 50 -5.30 -6.84 -3.53
N PRO A 51 -5.76 -6.63 -4.78
CA PRO A 51 -6.23 -7.71 -5.64
C PRO A 51 -5.11 -8.62 -6.16
N VAL A 52 -3.85 -8.19 -6.00
CA VAL A 52 -2.66 -8.88 -6.50
C VAL A 52 -1.75 -9.38 -5.37
N GLU A 53 -2.20 -9.29 -4.11
CA GLU A 53 -1.45 -9.72 -2.92
C GLU A 53 0.00 -9.18 -2.93
N ALA A 54 0.12 -7.86 -3.15
CA ALA A 54 1.40 -7.16 -3.26
C ALA A 54 2.01 -6.83 -1.90
#